data_AF-A0A1Q5PXH9-F1
#
_entry.id   AF-A0A1Q5PXH9-F1
#
_cell.length_a   1.000
_cell.length_b   1.000
_cell.length_c   1.000
_cell.angle_alpha   90.00
_cell.angle_beta   90.00
_cell.angle_gamma   90.00
#
_symmetry.space_group_name_H-M   'P 1'
#
loop_
_entity.id
_entity.type
_entity.pdbx_description
1 polymer ?
#
loop_
_entity_poly.entity_id
_entity_poly.type
_entity_poly.pdbx_seq_one_letter_code
_entity_poly.pdbx_strand_id
1 'polypeptide(L)'
;MTETSLSQAAALVARARATEDSEVVAELIAQVRGLYQAQPSPALAQSLAEAYFLLPGLDESPRNVQVALAEISALYARHRTAEIALWLAQTWVIVLLGAATAAETLPAVRQLQRLFQSHPTAEQADCLGYGLLLHTVELADSAHFAAPLAQLRDLHRRYPSPAQALHLARALGNYCKTDSAEEDAIIAELEALLQAHPTPDLAAQLAVNLLLFFVRRGTPAERAAPLARVTELAARFEHPTIAGLRDRMAAILASSHPGAGA
;
A
#
# COMPACT_ATOMS: atom_id res chain seq x y z
N MET A 1 -16.05 34.63 -1.71
CA MET A 1 -16.05 33.45 -0.82
C MET A 1 -16.42 33.93 0.56
N THR A 2 -17.51 33.43 1.13
CA THR A 2 -17.87 33.71 2.53
C THR A 2 -17.22 32.67 3.41
N GLU A 3 -16.40 33.11 4.37
CA GLU A 3 -15.66 32.26 5.32
C GLU A 3 -16.59 31.26 6.05
N THR A 4 -17.82 31.70 6.32
CA THR A 4 -18.95 30.92 6.83
C THR A 4 -19.22 29.64 6.03
N SER A 5 -19.21 29.70 4.69
CA SER A 5 -19.59 28.58 3.82
C SER A 5 -18.53 27.47 3.83
N LEU A 6 -17.25 27.85 3.91
CA LEU A 6 -16.16 26.89 4.02
C LEU A 6 -16.13 26.24 5.41
N SER A 7 -16.31 27.04 6.48
CA SER A 7 -16.45 26.52 7.84
C SER A 7 -17.65 25.58 7.98
N GLN A 8 -18.76 25.88 7.32
CA GLN A 8 -19.94 25.01 7.29
C GLN A 8 -19.67 23.69 6.57
N ALA A 9 -19.03 23.74 5.39
CA ALA A 9 -18.66 22.52 4.66
C ALA A 9 -17.72 21.62 5.48
N ALA A 10 -16.70 22.19 6.12
CA ALA A 10 -15.80 21.44 7.01
C ALA A 10 -16.53 20.80 8.20
N ALA A 11 -17.48 21.50 8.82
CA ALA A 11 -18.30 20.96 9.91
C ALA A 11 -19.21 19.80 9.46
N LEU A 12 -19.80 19.90 8.25
CA LEU A 12 -20.62 18.84 7.67
C LEU A 12 -19.78 17.58 7.37
N VAL A 13 -18.58 17.75 6.79
CA VAL A 13 -17.62 16.66 6.54
C VAL A 13 -17.14 16.01 7.84
N ALA A 14 -16.85 16.80 8.87
CA ALA A 14 -16.48 16.28 10.18
C ALA A 14 -17.62 15.46 10.81
N ARG A 15 -18.88 15.92 10.68
CA ARG A 15 -20.06 15.15 11.13
C ARG A 15 -20.24 13.86 10.35
N ALA A 16 -19.94 13.86 9.04
CA ALA A 16 -20.00 12.67 8.20
C ALA A 16 -18.93 11.63 8.56
N ARG A 17 -17.73 12.05 8.99
CA ARG A 17 -16.69 11.16 9.53
C ARG A 17 -16.95 10.63 10.95
N ALA A 18 -17.97 11.16 11.64
CA ALA A 18 -18.27 10.80 13.02
C ALA A 18 -19.51 9.90 13.16
N THR A 19 -20.09 9.44 12.04
CA THR A 19 -21.29 8.60 12.01
C THR A 19 -21.10 7.40 11.09
N GLU A 20 -21.65 6.26 11.48
CA GLU A 20 -21.69 5.03 10.68
C GLU A 20 -23.01 4.91 9.88
N ASP A 21 -23.98 5.79 10.16
CA ASP A 21 -25.26 5.86 9.46
C ASP A 21 -25.08 6.38 8.02
N SER A 22 -25.31 5.50 7.04
CA SER A 22 -25.11 5.77 5.63
C SER A 22 -26.14 6.73 5.02
N GLU A 23 -27.36 6.81 5.57
CA GLU A 23 -28.36 7.79 5.14
C GLU A 23 -27.94 9.19 5.60
N VAL A 24 -27.46 9.31 6.85
CA VAL A 24 -26.93 10.58 7.39
C VAL A 24 -25.69 11.05 6.63
N VAL A 25 -24.78 10.14 6.25
CA VAL A 25 -23.62 10.52 5.40
C VAL A 25 -24.07 10.97 4.01
N ALA A 26 -25.02 10.28 3.37
CA ALA A 26 -25.54 10.69 2.07
C ALA A 26 -26.22 12.07 2.11
N GLU A 27 -26.98 12.37 3.18
CA GLU A 27 -27.58 13.68 3.40
C GLU A 27 -26.51 14.77 3.57
N LEU A 28 -25.48 14.51 4.39
CA LEU A 28 -24.37 15.44 4.63
C LEU A 28 -23.57 15.75 3.36
N ILE A 29 -23.28 14.75 2.53
CA ILE A 29 -22.66 14.92 1.21
C ILE A 29 -23.54 15.81 0.33
N ALA A 30 -24.86 15.59 0.32
CA ALA A 30 -25.79 16.41 -0.45
C ALA A 30 -25.82 17.88 0.02
N GLN A 31 -25.69 18.13 1.33
CA GLN A 31 -25.57 19.49 1.89
C GLN A 31 -24.26 20.17 1.47
N VAL A 32 -23.11 19.49 1.56
CA VAL A 32 -21.81 20.02 1.08
C VAL A 32 -21.86 20.29 -0.43
N ARG A 33 -22.50 19.42 -1.21
CA ARG A 33 -22.73 19.62 -2.65
C ARG A 33 -23.57 20.87 -2.93
N GLY A 34 -24.60 21.13 -2.12
CA GLY A 34 -25.40 22.35 -2.21
C GLY A 34 -24.58 23.62 -1.99
N LEU A 35 -23.70 23.64 -0.98
CA LEU A 35 -22.77 24.76 -0.74
C LEU A 35 -21.83 24.97 -1.94
N TYR A 36 -21.27 23.89 -2.48
CA TYR A 36 -20.41 23.96 -3.66
C TYR A 36 -21.15 24.44 -4.92
N GLN A 37 -22.40 24.01 -5.14
CA GLN A 37 -23.22 24.45 -6.28
C GLN A 37 -23.58 25.94 -6.19
N ALA A 38 -23.86 26.44 -4.98
CA ALA A 38 -24.14 27.86 -4.75
C ALA A 38 -22.90 28.75 -4.91
N GLN A 39 -21.70 28.24 -4.58
CA GLN A 39 -20.44 28.98 -4.72
C GLN A 39 -19.26 28.08 -5.14
N PRO A 40 -19.14 27.72 -6.43
CA PRO A 40 -18.09 26.82 -6.89
C PRO A 40 -16.69 27.42 -6.66
N SER A 41 -15.88 26.75 -5.84
CA SER A 41 -14.51 27.16 -5.51
C SER A 41 -13.62 25.94 -5.23
N PRO A 42 -12.28 26.04 -5.37
CA PRO A 42 -11.38 24.93 -5.09
C PRO A 42 -11.48 24.40 -3.66
N ALA A 43 -11.62 25.28 -2.66
CA ALA A 43 -11.73 24.88 -1.26
C ALA A 43 -13.03 24.10 -0.96
N LEU A 44 -14.17 24.53 -1.50
CA LEU A 44 -15.42 23.75 -1.38
C LEU A 44 -15.41 22.48 -2.22
N ALA A 45 -14.71 22.46 -3.37
CA ALA A 45 -14.50 21.25 -4.15
C ALA A 45 -13.62 20.23 -3.42
N GLN A 46 -12.62 20.67 -2.65
CA GLN A 46 -11.82 19.83 -1.76
C GLN A 46 -12.68 19.22 -0.65
N SER A 47 -13.46 20.03 0.08
CA SER A 47 -14.39 19.52 1.11
C SER A 47 -15.40 18.53 0.53
N LEU A 48 -15.89 18.77 -0.69
CA LEU A 48 -16.82 17.87 -1.36
C LEU A 48 -16.16 16.57 -1.84
N ALA A 49 -14.93 16.63 -2.35
CA ALA A 49 -14.16 15.44 -2.73
C ALA A 49 -13.86 14.56 -1.51
N GLU A 50 -13.49 15.18 -0.39
CA GLU A 50 -13.33 14.52 0.92
C GLU A 50 -14.63 13.88 1.41
N ALA A 51 -15.78 14.55 1.23
CA ALA A 51 -17.09 13.98 1.57
C ALA A 51 -17.43 12.75 0.70
N TYR A 52 -17.21 12.83 -0.61
CA TYR A 52 -17.41 11.70 -1.53
C TYR A 52 -16.47 10.52 -1.25
N PHE A 53 -15.25 10.78 -0.76
CA PHE A 53 -14.30 9.74 -0.37
C PHE A 53 -14.80 8.89 0.82
N LEU A 54 -15.80 9.34 1.58
CA LEU A 54 -16.41 8.55 2.66
C LEU A 54 -17.34 7.44 2.15
N LEU A 55 -17.90 7.56 0.94
CA LEU A 55 -18.91 6.62 0.42
C LEU A 55 -18.44 5.15 0.41
N PRO A 56 -17.21 4.80 -0.01
CA PRO A 56 -16.72 3.42 0.00
C PRO A 56 -16.53 2.81 1.40
N GLY A 57 -16.61 3.62 2.47
CA GLY A 57 -16.54 3.15 3.85
C GLY A 57 -17.90 2.87 4.49
N LEU A 58 -19.00 3.18 3.81
CA LEU A 58 -20.37 2.99 4.33
C LEU A 58 -20.87 1.55 4.18
N ASP A 59 -20.43 0.88 3.12
CA ASP A 59 -20.68 -0.52 2.83
C ASP A 59 -19.61 -1.04 1.84
N GLU A 60 -19.51 -2.35 1.66
CA GLU A 60 -18.62 -2.96 0.66
C GLU A 60 -19.18 -2.85 -0.79
N SER A 61 -20.07 -1.88 -1.07
CA SER A 61 -20.73 -1.78 -2.37
C SER A 61 -19.80 -1.24 -3.46
N PRO A 62 -19.55 -1.99 -4.56
CA PRO A 62 -18.80 -1.48 -5.70
C PRO A 62 -19.43 -0.22 -6.32
N ARG A 63 -20.74 0.00 -6.10
CA ARG A 63 -21.45 1.20 -6.55
C ARG A 63 -20.94 2.46 -5.84
N ASN A 64 -20.64 2.39 -4.55
CA ASN A 64 -20.19 3.55 -3.78
C ASN A 64 -18.77 3.97 -4.18
N VAL A 65 -17.90 2.98 -4.49
CA VAL A 65 -16.59 3.23 -5.13
C VAL A 65 -16.76 3.92 -6.49
N GLN A 66 -17.68 3.46 -7.34
CA GLN A 66 -17.93 4.06 -8.65
C GLN A 66 -18.45 5.50 -8.55
N VAL A 67 -19.37 5.79 -7.62
CA VAL A 67 -19.90 7.15 -7.39
C VAL A 67 -18.79 8.08 -6.88
N ALA A 68 -18.05 7.68 -5.85
CA ALA A 68 -16.94 8.45 -5.32
C ALA A 68 -15.91 8.76 -6.42
N LEU A 69 -15.53 7.75 -7.20
CA LEU A 69 -14.56 7.90 -8.28
C LEU A 69 -15.05 8.88 -9.37
N ALA A 70 -16.31 8.77 -9.79
CA ALA A 70 -16.88 9.64 -10.82
C ALA A 70 -16.95 11.11 -10.37
N GLU A 71 -17.44 11.35 -9.15
CA GLU A 71 -17.66 12.68 -8.60
C GLU A 71 -16.34 13.38 -8.25
N ILE A 72 -15.40 12.67 -7.61
CA ILE A 72 -14.06 13.21 -7.32
C ILE A 72 -13.29 13.47 -8.64
N SER A 73 -13.44 12.61 -9.65
CA SER A 73 -12.85 12.85 -10.98
C SER A 73 -13.42 14.12 -11.64
N ALA A 74 -14.73 14.36 -11.53
CA ALA A 74 -15.37 15.57 -12.06
C ALA A 74 -14.90 16.84 -11.31
N LEU A 75 -14.74 16.75 -9.99
CA LEU A 75 -14.18 17.84 -9.18
C LEU A 75 -12.73 18.14 -9.56
N TYR A 76 -11.88 17.10 -9.69
CA TYR A 76 -10.48 17.25 -10.11
C TYR A 76 -10.34 17.83 -11.52
N ALA A 77 -11.19 17.39 -12.45
CA ALA A 77 -11.19 17.90 -13.82
C ALA A 77 -11.46 19.42 -13.89
N ARG A 78 -12.24 19.95 -12.95
CA ARG A 78 -12.58 21.38 -12.82
C ARG A 78 -11.62 22.16 -11.92
N HIS A 79 -11.11 21.54 -10.86
CA HIS A 79 -10.20 22.13 -9.88
C HIS A 79 -8.99 21.20 -9.65
N ARG A 80 -7.92 21.40 -10.41
CA ARG A 80 -6.71 20.56 -10.34
C ARG A 80 -5.81 20.95 -9.15
N THR A 81 -6.30 20.69 -7.94
CA THR A 81 -5.53 20.86 -6.69
C THR A 81 -4.90 19.54 -6.25
N ALA A 82 -3.82 19.62 -5.48
CA ALA A 82 -3.11 18.44 -4.98
C ALA A 82 -3.97 17.63 -4.00
N GLU A 83 -4.83 18.32 -3.25
CA GLU A 83 -5.71 17.75 -2.23
C GLU A 83 -6.86 16.97 -2.86
N ILE A 84 -7.50 17.49 -3.92
CA ILE A 84 -8.51 16.73 -4.67
C ILE A 84 -7.84 15.57 -5.42
N ALA A 85 -6.64 15.76 -5.96
CA ALA A 85 -5.86 14.67 -6.55
C ALA A 85 -5.52 13.58 -5.53
N LEU A 86 -5.33 13.91 -4.24
CA LEU A 86 -5.01 12.95 -3.18
C LEU A 86 -6.23 12.09 -2.84
N TRP A 87 -7.40 12.71 -2.64
CA TRP A 87 -8.65 11.96 -2.50
C TRP A 87 -8.91 11.04 -3.69
N LEU A 88 -8.67 11.53 -4.92
CA LEU A 88 -8.81 10.72 -6.13
C LEU A 88 -7.83 9.55 -6.17
N ALA A 89 -6.58 9.74 -5.76
CA ALA A 89 -5.58 8.68 -5.67
C ALA A 89 -5.97 7.62 -4.63
N GLN A 90 -6.45 8.03 -3.45
CA GLN A 90 -6.94 7.12 -2.42
C GLN A 90 -8.18 6.34 -2.90
N THR A 91 -9.10 6.94 -3.65
CA THR A 91 -10.20 6.19 -4.29
C THR A 91 -9.70 5.16 -5.32
N TRP A 92 -8.65 5.47 -6.09
CA TRP A 92 -8.03 4.50 -7.00
C TRP A 92 -7.33 3.35 -6.27
N VAL A 93 -6.80 3.57 -5.07
CA VAL A 93 -6.30 2.48 -4.19
C VAL A 93 -7.44 1.56 -3.75
N ILE A 94 -8.62 2.09 -3.42
CA ILE A 94 -9.80 1.27 -3.09
C ILE A 94 -10.25 0.43 -4.30
N VAL A 95 -10.21 0.97 -5.51
CA VAL A 95 -10.45 0.20 -6.75
C VAL A 95 -9.45 -0.94 -6.91
N LEU A 96 -8.17 -0.73 -6.57
CA LEU A 96 -7.13 -1.77 -6.63
C LEU A 96 -7.35 -2.89 -5.62
N LEU A 97 -7.85 -2.58 -4.42
CA LEU A 97 -8.16 -3.59 -3.38
C LEU A 97 -9.28 -4.55 -3.79
N GLY A 98 -10.17 -4.14 -4.70
CA GLY A 98 -11.25 -4.97 -5.25
C GLY A 98 -10.94 -5.66 -6.59
N ALA A 99 -9.73 -5.49 -7.13
CA ALA A 99 -9.32 -6.11 -8.39
C ALA A 99 -8.72 -7.51 -8.15
N ALA A 100 -8.98 -8.46 -9.06
CA ALA A 100 -8.59 -9.86 -8.91
C ALA A 100 -7.56 -10.33 -9.95
N THR A 101 -7.05 -9.41 -10.78
CA THR A 101 -6.10 -9.72 -11.86
C THR A 101 -5.15 -8.56 -12.18
N ALA A 102 -4.00 -8.88 -12.80
CA ALA A 102 -3.07 -7.88 -13.34
C ALA A 102 -3.70 -6.97 -14.41
N ALA A 103 -4.69 -7.48 -15.16
CA ALA A 103 -5.39 -6.74 -16.20
C ALA A 103 -6.34 -5.67 -15.62
N GLU A 104 -7.01 -5.97 -14.51
CA GLU A 104 -7.91 -5.05 -13.81
C GLU A 104 -7.15 -3.99 -12.99
N THR A 105 -6.00 -4.36 -12.42
CA THR A 105 -5.17 -3.44 -11.62
C THR A 105 -4.43 -2.40 -12.47
N LEU A 106 -3.96 -2.78 -13.66
CA LEU A 106 -3.13 -1.93 -14.53
C LEU A 106 -3.76 -0.55 -14.90
N PRO A 107 -5.07 -0.43 -15.25
CA PRO A 107 -5.71 0.86 -15.48
C PRO A 107 -5.65 1.81 -14.27
N ALA A 108 -5.85 1.30 -13.05
CA ALA A 108 -5.81 2.10 -11.83
C ALA A 108 -4.38 2.56 -11.48
N VAL A 109 -3.38 1.68 -11.64
CA VAL A 109 -1.96 2.07 -11.54
C VAL A 109 -1.62 3.21 -12.52
N ARG A 110 -2.10 3.14 -13.77
CA ARG A 110 -1.92 4.21 -14.76
C ARG A 110 -2.64 5.51 -14.41
N GLN A 111 -3.64 5.51 -13.53
CA GLN A 111 -4.27 6.72 -13.02
C GLN A 111 -3.45 7.31 -11.89
N LEU A 112 -3.02 6.49 -10.93
CA LEU A 112 -2.09 6.88 -9.86
C LEU A 112 -0.80 7.50 -10.42
N GLN A 113 -0.21 6.90 -11.45
CA GLN A 113 0.97 7.44 -12.15
C GLN A 113 0.71 8.86 -12.70
N ARG A 114 -0.46 9.11 -13.30
CA ARG A 114 -0.82 10.42 -13.86
C ARG A 114 -1.11 11.46 -12.78
N LEU A 115 -1.73 11.07 -11.67
CA LEU A 115 -1.96 11.94 -10.51
C LEU A 115 -0.64 12.35 -9.87
N PHE A 116 0.24 11.39 -9.59
CA PHE A 116 1.59 11.64 -9.08
C PHE A 116 2.46 12.49 -10.02
N GLN A 117 2.39 12.28 -11.34
CA GLN A 117 3.06 13.14 -12.33
C GLN A 117 2.55 14.59 -12.31
N SER A 118 1.26 14.80 -12.03
CA SER A 118 0.64 16.12 -11.94
C SER A 118 0.90 16.79 -10.59
N HIS A 119 0.96 16.00 -9.51
CA HIS A 119 1.09 16.44 -8.12
C HIS A 119 2.12 15.54 -7.38
N PRO A 120 3.43 15.76 -7.56
CA PRO A 120 4.47 14.88 -7.02
C PRO A 120 4.76 15.16 -5.53
N THR A 121 3.82 14.78 -4.64
CA THR A 121 3.97 14.85 -3.18
C THR A 121 4.32 13.49 -2.56
N ALA A 122 4.65 13.47 -1.26
CA ALA A 122 4.97 12.23 -0.54
C ALA A 122 3.75 11.30 -0.38
N GLU A 123 2.57 11.89 -0.16
CA GLU A 123 1.28 11.20 -0.02
C GLU A 123 0.83 10.61 -1.36
N GLN A 124 1.06 11.34 -2.46
CA GLN A 124 0.82 10.86 -3.83
C GLN A 124 1.80 9.75 -4.22
N ALA A 125 3.07 9.88 -3.82
CA ALA A 125 4.05 8.82 -3.97
C ALA A 125 3.61 7.56 -3.19
N ASP A 126 3.10 7.69 -1.96
CA ASP A 126 2.65 6.57 -1.14
C ASP A 126 1.43 5.85 -1.76
N CYS A 127 0.44 6.61 -2.25
CA CYS A 127 -0.69 6.03 -2.98
C CYS A 127 -0.23 5.24 -4.23
N LEU A 128 0.71 5.80 -5.01
CA LEU A 128 1.28 5.11 -6.16
C LEU A 128 2.13 3.90 -5.76
N GLY A 129 2.93 4.00 -4.70
CA GLY A 129 3.76 2.90 -4.19
C GLY A 129 2.92 1.73 -3.71
N TYR A 130 1.86 2.01 -2.93
CA TYR A 130 0.93 0.97 -2.50
C TYR A 130 0.14 0.38 -3.67
N GLY A 131 -0.27 1.21 -4.64
CA GLY A 131 -0.94 0.71 -5.84
C GLY A 131 -0.05 -0.17 -6.74
N LEU A 132 1.25 0.15 -6.85
CA LEU A 132 2.24 -0.69 -7.50
C LEU A 132 2.45 -2.01 -6.75
N LEU A 133 2.51 -1.98 -5.41
CA LEU A 133 2.55 -3.21 -4.60
C LEU A 133 1.34 -4.10 -4.88
N LEU A 134 0.12 -3.56 -4.82
CA LEU A 134 -1.10 -4.33 -5.09
C LEU A 134 -1.07 -4.97 -6.48
N HIS A 135 -0.65 -4.22 -7.51
CA HIS A 135 -0.46 -4.78 -8.85
C HIS A 135 0.56 -5.93 -8.88
N THR A 136 1.64 -5.90 -8.09
CA THR A 136 2.61 -7.00 -8.02
C THR A 136 2.08 -8.29 -7.39
N VAL A 137 0.96 -8.25 -6.64
CA VAL A 137 0.33 -9.45 -6.08
C VAL A 137 -0.25 -10.32 -7.21
N GLU A 138 -0.78 -9.67 -8.25
CA GLU A 138 -1.48 -10.31 -9.37
C GLU A 138 -0.56 -10.68 -10.55
N LEU A 139 0.75 -10.47 -10.43
CA LEU A 139 1.72 -10.82 -11.46
C LEU A 139 2.16 -12.28 -11.33
N ALA A 140 1.86 -13.09 -12.35
CA ALA A 140 2.11 -14.53 -12.36
C ALA A 140 3.55 -14.92 -12.77
N ASP A 141 4.30 -14.04 -13.44
CA ASP A 141 5.65 -14.32 -13.93
C ASP A 141 6.63 -13.20 -13.57
N SER A 142 7.92 -13.55 -13.54
CA SER A 142 9.03 -12.67 -13.16
C SER A 142 9.32 -11.55 -14.16
N ALA A 143 8.95 -11.70 -15.44
CA ALA A 143 9.25 -10.71 -16.48
C ALA A 143 8.45 -9.41 -16.29
N HIS A 144 7.21 -9.52 -15.79
CA HIS A 144 6.37 -8.35 -15.54
C HIS A 144 6.75 -7.55 -14.29
N PHE A 145 7.59 -8.07 -13.38
CA PHE A 145 8.00 -7.34 -12.15
C PHE A 145 9.03 -6.24 -12.39
N ALA A 146 9.81 -6.30 -13.48
CA ALA A 146 10.92 -5.38 -13.71
C ALA A 146 10.49 -3.90 -13.70
N ALA A 147 9.36 -3.58 -14.35
CA ALA A 147 8.81 -2.23 -14.42
C ALA A 147 8.26 -1.71 -13.06
N PRO A 148 7.36 -2.41 -12.34
CA PRO A 148 6.88 -1.94 -11.04
C PRO A 148 7.98 -1.89 -9.97
N LEU A 149 8.93 -2.84 -9.95
CA LEU A 149 10.06 -2.79 -9.01
C LEU A 149 10.99 -1.59 -9.28
N ALA A 150 11.27 -1.28 -10.55
CA ALA A 150 12.06 -0.10 -10.91
C ALA A 150 11.35 1.21 -10.47
N GLN A 151 10.02 1.28 -10.59
CA GLN A 151 9.24 2.43 -10.11
C GLN A 151 9.21 2.53 -8.58
N LEU A 152 9.02 1.42 -7.86
CA LEU A 152 9.07 1.39 -6.39
C LEU A 152 10.44 1.83 -5.87
N ARG A 153 11.53 1.38 -6.50
CA ARG A 153 12.91 1.83 -6.20
C ARG A 153 13.11 3.33 -6.49
N ASP A 154 12.48 3.89 -7.52
CA ASP A 154 12.52 5.35 -7.78
C ASP A 154 11.75 6.15 -6.73
N LEU A 155 10.54 5.69 -6.39
CA LEU A 155 9.68 6.31 -5.38
C LEU A 155 10.35 6.33 -4.01
N HIS A 156 10.87 5.18 -3.54
CA HIS A 156 11.59 5.12 -2.25
C HIS A 156 12.83 6.02 -2.24
N ARG A 157 13.60 6.08 -3.33
CA ARG A 157 14.79 6.95 -3.42
C ARG A 157 14.43 8.44 -3.35
N ARG A 158 13.29 8.84 -3.91
CA ARG A 158 12.84 10.24 -3.98
C ARG A 158 12.01 10.67 -2.76
N TYR A 159 11.30 9.73 -2.15
CA TYR A 159 10.44 9.92 -0.99
C TYR A 159 10.74 8.84 0.06
N PRO A 160 11.93 8.87 0.69
CA PRO A 160 12.36 7.83 1.62
C PRO A 160 11.49 7.86 2.88
N SER A 161 10.62 6.85 3.01
CA SER A 161 9.75 6.64 4.17
C SER A 161 9.65 5.16 4.52
N PRO A 162 9.31 4.82 5.79
CA PRO A 162 9.07 3.43 6.18
C PRO A 162 7.96 2.76 5.37
N ALA A 163 6.93 3.50 4.95
CA ALA A 163 5.85 2.98 4.11
C ALA A 163 6.36 2.60 2.72
N GLN A 164 7.11 3.48 2.04
CA GLN A 164 7.70 3.18 0.73
C GLN A 164 8.69 2.02 0.78
N ALA A 165 9.51 1.97 1.83
CA ALA A 165 10.41 0.85 2.05
C ALA A 165 9.63 -0.47 2.23
N LEU A 166 8.52 -0.46 2.97
CA LEU A 166 7.66 -1.62 3.16
C LEU A 166 6.93 -2.05 1.87
N HIS A 167 6.47 -1.10 1.05
CA HIS A 167 5.87 -1.39 -0.26
C HIS A 167 6.87 -2.08 -1.18
N LEU A 168 8.09 -1.55 -1.28
CA LEU A 168 9.19 -2.15 -2.05
C LEU A 168 9.57 -3.53 -1.48
N ALA A 169 9.74 -3.67 -0.17
CA ALA A 169 10.09 -4.94 0.48
C ALA A 169 9.04 -6.04 0.25
N ARG A 170 7.75 -5.70 0.25
CA ARG A 170 6.65 -6.62 -0.06
C ARG A 170 6.61 -6.99 -1.54
N ALA A 171 6.83 -6.03 -2.44
CA ALA A 171 6.88 -6.29 -3.88
C ALA A 171 8.08 -7.17 -4.28
N LEU A 172 9.25 -6.94 -3.66
CA LEU A 172 10.42 -7.82 -3.76
C LEU A 172 10.06 -9.24 -3.29
N GLY A 173 9.33 -9.38 -2.18
CA GLY A 173 8.86 -10.68 -1.69
C GLY A 173 7.82 -11.36 -2.58
N ASN A 174 7.04 -10.61 -3.37
CA ASN A 174 6.19 -11.18 -4.41
C ASN A 174 7.03 -11.69 -5.59
N TYR A 175 8.01 -10.90 -6.03
CA TYR A 175 8.96 -11.29 -7.09
C TYR A 175 9.77 -12.55 -6.72
N CYS A 176 10.14 -12.72 -5.45
CA CYS A 176 10.81 -13.92 -4.96
C CYS A 176 10.00 -15.20 -5.20
N LYS A 177 8.66 -15.13 -5.21
CA LYS A 177 7.78 -16.30 -5.37
C LYS A 177 7.78 -16.81 -6.82
N THR A 178 8.01 -15.96 -7.81
CA THR A 178 7.97 -16.29 -9.25
C THR A 178 9.29 -16.85 -9.79
N ASP A 179 9.98 -17.66 -8.99
CA ASP A 179 11.23 -18.37 -9.35
C ASP A 179 12.35 -17.46 -9.90
N SER A 180 12.64 -16.35 -9.19
CA SER A 180 13.74 -15.46 -9.54
C SER A 180 15.10 -15.99 -9.06
N ALA A 181 16.12 -15.88 -9.92
CA ALA A 181 17.52 -16.20 -9.63
C ALA A 181 18.25 -15.13 -8.78
N GLU A 182 17.58 -14.06 -8.36
CA GLU A 182 18.18 -12.89 -7.69
C GLU A 182 18.12 -12.94 -6.14
N GLU A 183 17.97 -14.12 -5.54
CA GLU A 183 17.67 -14.30 -4.09
C GLU A 183 18.60 -13.51 -3.15
N ASP A 184 19.92 -13.63 -3.32
CA ASP A 184 20.91 -12.95 -2.47
C ASP A 184 20.91 -11.43 -2.67
N ALA A 185 20.63 -10.95 -3.89
CA ALA A 185 20.50 -9.51 -4.18
C ALA A 185 19.26 -8.93 -3.52
N ILE A 186 18.15 -9.69 -3.49
CA ILE A 186 16.91 -9.29 -2.83
C ILE A 186 17.09 -9.28 -1.30
N ILE A 187 17.79 -10.25 -0.71
CA ILE A 187 18.16 -10.17 0.72
C ILE A 187 19.01 -8.93 1.00
N ALA A 188 20.04 -8.65 0.20
CA ALA A 188 20.87 -7.46 0.40
C ALA A 188 20.08 -6.15 0.31
N GLU A 189 19.10 -6.06 -0.60
CA GLU A 189 18.20 -4.90 -0.71
C GLU A 189 17.26 -4.79 0.49
N LEU A 190 16.66 -5.90 0.95
CA LEU A 190 15.80 -5.94 2.14
C LEU A 190 16.57 -5.56 3.43
N GLU A 191 17.82 -6.00 3.56
CA GLU A 191 18.72 -5.63 4.66
C GLU A 191 19.03 -4.13 4.63
N ALA A 192 19.32 -3.57 3.46
CA ALA A 192 19.55 -2.13 3.31
C ALA A 192 18.29 -1.30 3.64
N LEU A 193 17.11 -1.77 3.23
CA LEU A 193 15.83 -1.14 3.59
C LEU A 193 15.57 -1.18 5.11
N LEU A 194 15.83 -2.31 5.77
CA LEU A 194 15.71 -2.43 7.23
C LEU A 194 16.75 -1.60 7.99
N GLN A 195 17.96 -1.45 7.45
CA GLN A 195 18.99 -0.58 8.02
C GLN A 195 18.59 0.90 7.95
N ALA A 196 18.02 1.33 6.81
CA ALA A 196 17.53 2.69 6.63
C ALA A 196 16.24 2.99 7.42
N HIS A 197 15.37 1.98 7.57
CA HIS A 197 14.07 2.09 8.23
C HIS A 197 13.86 0.91 9.18
N PRO A 198 14.42 0.94 10.41
CA PRO A 198 14.36 -0.18 11.35
C PRO A 198 12.97 -0.32 12.00
N THR A 199 12.01 -0.90 11.28
CA THR A 199 10.65 -1.16 11.78
C THR A 199 10.35 -2.66 11.95
N PRO A 200 9.45 -3.04 12.88
CA PRO A 200 9.03 -4.43 13.04
C PRO A 200 8.43 -5.05 11.76
N ASP A 201 7.66 -4.30 10.98
CA ASP A 201 7.06 -4.78 9.72
C ASP A 201 8.11 -5.11 8.65
N LEU A 202 9.17 -4.29 8.53
CA LEU A 202 10.28 -4.56 7.61
C LEU A 202 11.10 -5.76 8.07
N ALA A 203 11.34 -5.88 9.38
CA ALA A 203 12.00 -7.05 9.95
C ALA A 203 11.19 -8.33 9.73
N ALA A 204 9.86 -8.27 9.85
CA ALA A 204 8.96 -9.36 9.53
C ALA A 204 8.99 -9.71 8.03
N GLN A 205 9.00 -8.72 7.14
CA GLN A 205 9.08 -8.96 5.70
C GLN A 205 10.42 -9.56 5.27
N LEU A 206 11.53 -9.13 5.88
CA LEU A 206 12.84 -9.76 5.70
C LEU A 206 12.82 -11.20 6.19
N ALA A 207 12.27 -11.48 7.38
CA ALA A 207 12.17 -12.83 7.93
C ALA A 207 11.31 -13.77 7.06
N VAL A 208 10.22 -13.28 6.46
CA VAL A 208 9.40 -14.06 5.51
C VAL A 208 10.23 -14.46 4.28
N ASN A 209 11.00 -13.53 3.70
CA ASN A 209 11.86 -13.82 2.56
C ASN A 209 13.01 -14.78 2.93
N LEU A 210 13.64 -14.61 4.08
CA LEU A 210 14.65 -15.53 4.60
C LEU A 210 14.10 -16.95 4.78
N LEU A 211 12.83 -17.14 5.19
CA LEU A 211 12.20 -18.46 5.21
C LEU A 211 12.04 -19.04 3.79
N LEU A 212 11.59 -18.26 2.80
CA LEU A 212 11.40 -18.75 1.43
C LEU A 212 12.71 -19.30 0.87
N PHE A 213 13.81 -18.56 1.01
CA PHE A 213 15.14 -18.98 0.57
C PHE A 213 15.71 -20.14 1.39
N PHE A 214 15.49 -20.16 2.70
CA PHE A 214 15.86 -21.26 3.57
C PHE A 214 15.21 -22.60 3.18
N VAL A 215 13.95 -22.58 2.73
CA VAL A 215 13.24 -23.78 2.25
C VAL A 215 13.80 -24.26 0.90
N ARG A 216 14.23 -23.34 0.02
CA ARG A 216 14.84 -23.67 -1.28
C ARG A 216 16.27 -24.21 -1.15
N ARG A 217 17.06 -23.67 -0.21
CA ARG A 217 18.44 -24.11 0.06
C ARG A 217 18.46 -25.56 0.54
N GLY A 218 19.38 -26.37 0.00
CA GLY A 218 19.36 -27.82 0.16
C GLY A 218 20.07 -28.31 1.42
N THR A 219 21.23 -27.74 1.73
CA THR A 219 22.10 -28.22 2.81
C THR A 219 21.84 -27.52 4.15
N PRO A 220 22.14 -28.17 5.29
CA PRO A 220 22.09 -27.54 6.60
C PRO A 220 23.00 -26.31 6.72
N ALA A 221 24.16 -26.32 6.04
CA ALA A 221 25.12 -25.22 6.06
C ALA A 221 24.55 -23.96 5.38
N GLU A 222 23.94 -24.10 4.20
CA GLU A 222 23.28 -22.99 3.49
C GLU A 222 22.07 -22.42 4.26
N ARG A 223 21.43 -23.27 5.09
CA ARG A 223 20.29 -22.92 5.95
C ARG A 223 20.68 -22.27 7.28
N ALA A 224 21.93 -22.40 7.74
CA ALA A 224 22.36 -21.87 9.03
C ALA A 224 22.30 -20.34 9.10
N ALA A 225 22.77 -19.65 8.05
CA ALA A 225 22.81 -18.18 8.04
C ALA A 225 21.42 -17.51 8.07
N PRO A 226 20.41 -17.94 7.26
CA PRO A 226 19.05 -17.40 7.39
C PRO A 226 18.43 -17.62 8.77
N LEU A 227 18.61 -18.78 9.42
CA LEU A 227 18.07 -19.01 10.77
C LEU A 227 18.76 -18.11 11.80
N ALA A 228 20.08 -17.96 11.73
CA ALA A 228 20.82 -17.05 12.62
C ALA A 228 20.30 -15.61 12.47
N ARG A 229 20.07 -15.16 11.23
CA ARG A 229 19.54 -13.82 10.97
C ARG A 229 18.12 -13.63 11.48
N VAL A 230 17.20 -14.59 11.24
CA VAL A 230 15.83 -14.53 11.78
C VAL A 230 15.81 -14.58 13.31
N THR A 231 16.77 -15.27 13.93
CA THR A 231 16.94 -15.27 15.40
C THR A 231 17.37 -13.90 15.93
N GLU A 232 18.30 -13.22 15.25
CA GLU A 232 18.69 -11.85 15.60
C GLU A 232 17.53 -10.86 15.43
N LEU A 233 16.78 -10.96 14.32
CA LEU A 233 15.58 -10.16 14.09
C LEU A 233 14.54 -10.36 15.20
N ALA A 234 14.31 -11.60 15.65
CA ALA A 234 13.39 -11.92 16.75
C ALA A 234 13.84 -11.36 18.10
N ALA A 235 15.14 -11.20 18.32
CA ALA A 235 15.69 -10.61 19.55
C ALA A 235 15.66 -9.07 19.52
N ARG A 236 15.69 -8.46 18.34
CA ARG A 236 15.72 -7.00 18.14
C ARG A 236 14.33 -6.38 17.94
N PHE A 237 13.40 -7.10 17.32
CA PHE A 237 12.07 -6.59 16.96
C PHE A 237 10.99 -7.50 17.55
N GLU A 238 10.18 -6.96 18.46
CA GLU A 238 9.00 -7.64 18.99
C GLU A 238 7.91 -7.68 17.92
N HIS A 239 7.78 -8.83 17.25
CA HIS A 239 6.76 -9.06 16.23
C HIS A 239 6.39 -10.56 16.16
N PRO A 240 5.10 -10.93 16.28
CA PRO A 240 4.68 -12.33 16.45
C PRO A 240 5.10 -13.23 15.28
N THR A 241 5.06 -12.71 14.06
CA THR A 241 5.51 -13.44 12.86
C THR A 241 6.98 -13.83 12.91
N ILE A 242 7.88 -12.97 13.43
CA ILE A 242 9.33 -13.25 13.39
C ILE A 242 9.67 -14.42 14.32
N ALA A 243 9.09 -14.45 15.52
CA ALA A 243 9.24 -15.57 16.45
C ALA A 243 8.69 -16.89 15.85
N GLY A 244 7.49 -16.87 15.28
CA GLY A 244 6.92 -18.06 14.62
C GLY A 244 7.73 -18.56 13.42
N LEU A 245 8.35 -17.66 12.65
CA LEU A 245 9.25 -18.03 11.55
C LEU A 245 10.54 -18.66 12.04
N ARG A 246 11.18 -18.09 13.08
CA ARG A 246 12.37 -18.65 13.75
C ARG A 246 12.12 -20.10 14.17
N ASP A 247 11.03 -20.33 14.88
CA ASP A 247 10.71 -21.64 15.47
C ASP A 247 10.39 -22.68 14.37
N ARG A 248 9.70 -22.26 13.31
CA ARG A 248 9.47 -23.07 12.10
C ARG A 248 10.79 -23.45 11.40
N MET A 249 11.72 -22.51 11.25
CA MET A 249 13.03 -22.76 10.62
C MET A 249 13.87 -23.73 11.47
N ALA A 250 13.91 -23.54 12.79
CA ALA A 250 14.60 -24.45 13.70
C ALA A 250 14.04 -25.89 13.62
N ALA A 251 12.71 -26.05 13.57
CA ALA A 251 12.07 -27.35 13.42
C ALA A 251 12.40 -28.05 12.08
N ILE A 252 12.49 -27.31 10.97
CA ILE A 252 12.87 -27.85 9.65
C ILE A 252 14.33 -28.32 9.63
N LEU A 253 15.25 -27.61 10.29
CA LEU A 253 16.64 -28.07 10.41
C LEU A 253 16.75 -29.35 11.26
N ALA A 254 16.04 -29.41 12.39
CA ALA A 254 16.02 -30.59 13.25
C ALA A 254 15.45 -31.84 12.53
N SER A 255 14.34 -31.70 11.79
CA SER A 255 13.75 -32.82 11.05
C SER A 255 14.56 -33.26 9.83
N SER A 256 15.42 -32.38 9.30
CA SER A 256 16.38 -32.73 8.22
C SER A 256 17.54 -33.62 8.70
N HIS A 257 17.65 -33.90 10.01
CA HIS A 257 18.71 -34.74 10.61
C HIS A 257 18.17 -35.81 11.59
N PRO A 258 17.58 -36.92 11.10
CA PRO A 258 17.02 -37.97 11.96
C PRO A 258 18.04 -38.85 12.71
N GLY A 259 19.34 -38.50 12.74
CA GLY A 259 20.42 -39.45 13.05
C GLY A 259 21.66 -38.91 13.76
N ALA A 260 21.56 -37.77 14.45
CA ALA A 260 22.67 -37.21 15.25
C ALA A 260 22.50 -37.43 16.77
N GLY A 261 21.92 -38.58 17.16
CA GLY A 261 21.51 -38.84 18.54
C GLY A 261 21.21 -40.31 18.86
N ALA A 262 22.16 -41.21 18.59
CA ALA A 262 22.29 -42.54 19.19
C ALA A 262 23.73 -43.04 19.01
#